data_AF-A0A7J6UH11-F1
#
_entry.id   AF-A0A7J6UH11-F1
#
_cell.length_a   1.000
_cell.length_b   1.000
_cell.length_c   1.000
_cell.angle_alpha   90.00
_cell.angle_beta   90.00
_cell.angle_gamma   90.00
#
_symmetry.space_group_name_H-M   'P 1'
#
loop_
_entity.id
_entity.type
_entity.pdbx_description
1 polymer ?
#
loop_
_entity_poly.entity_id
_entity_poly.type
_entity_poly.pdbx_seq_one_letter_code
_entity_poly.pdbx_strand_id
1 'polypeptide(L)'
;MWRNAAPEMVPKSLTAGLNGFSHTITFGLNLAIFTNLCQFVYAGTKSKRRNITPHLKKWGPFYCVVLATVGVMADLTRHVLLDSNNWFMTDPNTGKVVKFHFDDCAYEVEKVRGVTDGCPDVGVGPLFVTEENALGVDAPMYNPDGSYSVYGIWLTLFATWAGFILMFVGIAWYTDLPRKLAQQCREIFGSSPTRDSERPLLGN
;
A
#
# COMPACT_ATOMS: atom_id res chain seq x y z
N MET A 1 2.71 28.36 43.32
CA MET A 1 1.43 27.63 43.30
C MET A 1 1.11 27.24 41.85
N TRP A 2 1.75 26.18 41.35
CA TRP A 2 1.48 25.59 40.03
C TRP A 2 1.41 24.09 40.26
N ARG A 3 0.23 23.50 40.04
CA ARG A 3 -0.01 22.06 40.20
C ARG A 3 0.49 21.35 38.94
N ASN A 4 1.46 20.45 39.11
CA ASN A 4 1.83 19.47 38.10
C ASN A 4 0.67 18.48 37.95
N ALA A 5 -0.12 18.62 36.88
CA ALA A 5 -1.07 17.60 36.47
C ALA A 5 -0.28 16.45 35.83
N ALA A 6 -0.37 15.25 36.39
CA ALA A 6 0.20 14.05 35.81
C ALA A 6 -0.49 13.75 34.47
N PRO A 7 0.24 13.32 33.42
CA PRO A 7 -0.36 12.93 32.16
C PRO A 7 -1.26 11.71 32.38
N GLU A 8 -2.52 11.83 31.97
CA GLU A 8 -3.47 10.72 31.89
C GLU A 8 -2.86 9.61 31.02
N MET A 9 -2.56 8.48 31.65
CA MET A 9 -2.14 7.27 30.95
C MET A 9 -3.35 6.71 30.21
N VAL A 10 -3.49 7.10 28.94
CA VAL A 10 -4.44 6.44 28.03
C VAL A 10 -4.05 4.95 27.97
N PRO A 11 -5.00 4.03 28.24
CA PRO A 11 -4.72 2.59 28.18
C PRO A 11 -4.27 2.22 26.77
N LYS A 12 -3.02 1.76 26.64
CA LYS A 12 -2.38 1.38 25.37
C LYS A 12 -3.18 0.35 24.56
N SER A 13 -3.96 -0.50 25.25
CA SER A 13 -4.85 -1.50 24.64
C SER A 13 -5.98 -0.88 23.82
N LEU A 14 -6.48 0.31 24.21
CA LEU A 14 -7.52 1.01 23.46
C LEU A 14 -6.96 1.57 22.14
N THR A 15 -5.72 2.07 22.16
CA THR A 15 -5.06 2.62 20.96
C THR A 15 -4.72 1.54 19.94
N ALA A 16 -4.25 0.37 20.38
CA ALA A 16 -3.93 -0.74 19.49
C ALA A 16 -5.16 -1.29 18.73
N GLY A 17 -6.28 -1.53 19.45
CA GLY A 17 -7.52 -2.01 18.83
C GLY A 17 -8.15 -1.02 17.85
N LEU A 18 -8.02 0.29 18.11
CA LEU A 18 -8.46 1.35 17.20
C LEU A 18 -7.62 1.40 15.92
N ASN A 19 -6.31 1.14 16.00
CA ASN A 19 -5.43 1.11 14.85
C ASN A 19 -5.79 -0.04 13.89
N GLY A 20 -5.91 -1.27 14.40
CA GLY A 20 -6.27 -2.44 13.57
C GLY A 20 -7.67 -2.33 12.93
N PHE A 21 -8.62 -1.74 13.66
CA PHE A 21 -9.94 -1.45 13.11
C PHE A 21 -9.89 -0.40 11.98
N SER A 22 -9.08 0.65 12.13
CA SER A 22 -8.90 1.68 11.11
C SER A 22 -8.29 1.13 9.82
N HIS A 23 -7.29 0.26 9.92
CA HIS A 23 -6.67 -0.39 8.76
C HIS A 23 -7.65 -1.30 8.01
N THR A 24 -8.47 -2.07 8.74
CA THR A 24 -9.49 -2.94 8.14
C THR A 24 -10.59 -2.15 7.41
N ILE A 25 -11.07 -1.04 7.99
CA ILE A 25 -12.02 -0.15 7.31
C ILE A 25 -11.39 0.44 6.05
N THR A 26 -10.16 0.96 6.16
CA THR A 26 -9.44 1.55 5.04
C THR A 26 -9.24 0.55 3.92
N PHE A 27 -8.93 -0.71 4.24
CA PHE A 27 -8.85 -1.80 3.27
C PHE A 27 -10.18 -2.03 2.55
N GLY A 28 -11.28 -2.16 3.29
CA GLY A 28 -12.60 -2.40 2.71
C GLY A 28 -13.06 -1.25 1.79
N LEU A 29 -12.83 -0.01 2.21
CA LEU A 29 -13.15 1.17 1.41
C LEU A 29 -12.32 1.25 0.12
N ASN A 30 -11.01 1.01 0.20
CA ASN A 30 -10.14 0.98 -0.98
C ASN A 30 -10.53 -0.13 -1.95
N LEU A 31 -10.81 -1.34 -1.44
CA LEU A 31 -11.26 -2.45 -2.26
C LEU A 31 -12.56 -2.11 -3.01
N ALA A 32 -13.52 -1.48 -2.34
CA ALA A 32 -14.78 -1.07 -2.95
C ALA A 32 -14.56 -0.02 -4.05
N ILE A 33 -13.72 0.99 -3.80
CA ILE A 33 -13.38 2.04 -4.77
C ILE A 33 -12.69 1.45 -5.99
N PHE A 34 -11.64 0.64 -5.81
CA PHE A 34 -10.91 0.06 -6.93
C PHE A 34 -11.73 -0.95 -7.71
N THR A 35 -12.59 -1.72 -7.05
CA THR A 35 -13.52 -2.63 -7.74
C THR A 35 -14.51 -1.86 -8.61
N ASN A 36 -15.08 -0.76 -8.10
CA ASN A 36 -15.96 0.11 -8.87
C ASN A 36 -15.22 0.75 -10.06
N LEU A 37 -13.99 1.22 -9.84
CA LEU A 37 -13.14 1.76 -10.90
C LEU A 37 -12.88 0.72 -12.00
N CYS A 38 -12.56 -0.53 -11.64
CA CYS A 38 -12.39 -1.63 -12.59
C CYS A 38 -13.66 -1.89 -13.39
N GLN A 39 -14.83 -1.91 -12.74
CA GLN A 39 -16.14 -2.07 -13.41
C GLN A 39 -16.41 -0.93 -14.39
N PHE A 40 -16.15 0.32 -13.98
CA PHE A 40 -16.31 1.50 -14.81
C PHE A 40 -15.41 1.47 -16.06
N VAL A 41 -14.12 1.18 -15.87
CA VAL A 41 -13.15 1.07 -16.98
C VAL A 41 -13.52 -0.09 -17.90
N TYR A 42 -13.97 -1.23 -17.36
CA TYR A 42 -14.43 -2.37 -18.14
C TYR A 42 -15.64 -2.03 -19.02
N ALA A 43 -16.71 -1.48 -18.43
CA ALA A 43 -17.92 -1.10 -19.14
C ALA A 43 -17.64 -0.02 -20.20
N GLY A 44 -16.82 0.96 -19.85
CA GLY A 44 -16.38 2.01 -20.74
C GLY A 44 -15.53 1.50 -21.91
N THR A 45 -14.61 0.57 -21.65
CA THR A 45 -13.76 -0.05 -22.68
C THR A 45 -14.61 -0.88 -23.65
N LYS A 46 -15.56 -1.66 -23.12
CA LYS A 46 -16.49 -2.46 -23.93
C LYS A 46 -17.32 -1.58 -24.87
N SER A 47 -17.80 -0.43 -24.39
CA SER A 47 -18.63 0.51 -25.17
C SER A 47 -17.81 1.34 -26.17
N LYS A 48 -16.78 2.07 -25.69
CA LYS A 48 -16.03 3.05 -26.50
C LYS A 48 -15.02 2.41 -27.45
N ARG A 49 -14.49 1.22 -27.14
CA ARG A 49 -13.38 0.59 -27.87
C ARG A 49 -13.80 -0.69 -28.60
N ARG A 50 -15.08 -0.80 -28.98
CA ARG A 50 -15.62 -2.02 -29.62
C ARG A 50 -14.86 -2.40 -30.90
N ASN A 51 -14.53 -1.41 -31.73
CA ASN A 51 -13.98 -1.58 -33.08
C ASN A 51 -12.44 -1.54 -33.15
N ILE A 52 -11.76 -1.48 -32.00
CA ILE A 52 -10.29 -1.45 -31.96
C ILE A 52 -9.75 -2.88 -32.01
N THR A 53 -8.93 -3.17 -33.02
CA THR A 53 -8.04 -4.33 -33.10
C THR A 53 -6.59 -3.82 -33.00
N PRO A 54 -5.64 -4.54 -32.37
CA PRO A 54 -5.69 -5.84 -31.69
C PRO A 54 -6.18 -5.78 -30.22
N HIS A 55 -6.43 -6.96 -29.63
CA HIS A 55 -7.02 -7.13 -28.28
C HIS A 55 -6.26 -6.37 -27.18
N LEU A 56 -4.92 -6.36 -27.21
CA LEU A 56 -4.11 -5.65 -26.23
C LEU A 56 -4.27 -4.13 -26.30
N LYS A 57 -4.51 -3.53 -27.47
CA LYS A 57 -4.80 -2.09 -27.56
C LYS A 57 -6.23 -1.75 -27.11
N LYS A 58 -7.14 -2.71 -27.28
CA LYS A 58 -8.53 -2.58 -26.83
C LYS A 58 -8.63 -2.66 -25.30
N TRP A 59 -8.09 -3.72 -24.70
CA TRP A 59 -8.22 -4.01 -23.26
C TRP A 59 -7.02 -3.61 -22.41
N GLY A 60 -5.93 -3.14 -23.03
CA GLY A 60 -4.74 -2.60 -22.36
C GLY A 60 -5.05 -1.71 -21.16
N PRO A 61 -5.88 -0.65 -21.29
CA PRO A 61 -6.22 0.20 -20.14
C PRO A 61 -6.90 -0.58 -19.00
N PHE A 62 -7.78 -1.53 -19.31
CA PHE A 62 -8.43 -2.36 -18.29
C PHE A 62 -7.42 -3.25 -17.57
N TYR A 63 -6.53 -3.94 -18.29
CA TYR A 63 -5.50 -4.77 -17.68
C TYR A 63 -4.53 -3.95 -16.82
N CYS A 64 -4.16 -2.74 -17.26
CA CYS A 64 -3.34 -1.83 -16.45
C CYS A 64 -4.03 -1.49 -15.13
N VAL A 65 -5.32 -1.13 -15.14
CA VAL A 65 -6.06 -0.80 -13.92
C VAL A 65 -6.25 -2.00 -12.99
N VAL A 66 -6.51 -3.20 -13.54
CA VAL A 66 -6.63 -4.43 -12.74
C VAL A 66 -5.30 -4.79 -12.08
N LEU A 67 -4.19 -4.81 -12.84
CA LEU A 67 -2.86 -5.10 -12.29
C LEU A 67 -2.44 -4.05 -11.26
N ALA A 68 -2.74 -2.77 -11.52
CA ALA A 68 -2.53 -1.70 -10.56
C ALA A 68 -3.30 -1.91 -9.26
N THR A 69 -4.59 -2.29 -9.38
CA THR A 69 -5.45 -2.57 -8.22
C THR A 69 -4.86 -3.69 -7.37
N VAL A 70 -4.43 -4.79 -7.99
CA VAL A 70 -3.80 -5.90 -7.27
C VAL A 70 -2.50 -5.45 -6.58
N GLY A 71 -1.66 -4.68 -7.26
CA GLY A 71 -0.41 -4.15 -6.70
C GLY A 71 -0.63 -3.26 -5.49
N VAL A 72 -1.57 -2.31 -5.57
CA VAL A 72 -1.90 -1.40 -4.45
C VAL A 72 -2.59 -2.14 -3.30
N MET A 73 -3.47 -3.09 -3.62
CA MET A 73 -4.18 -3.87 -2.59
C MET A 73 -3.27 -4.86 -1.87
N ALA A 74 -2.18 -5.33 -2.47
CA ALA A 74 -1.24 -6.24 -1.82
C ALA A 74 -0.61 -5.63 -0.55
N ASP A 75 -0.27 -4.35 -0.59
CA ASP A 75 0.29 -3.61 0.55
C ASP A 75 -0.75 -3.38 1.66
N LEU A 76 -1.96 -2.95 1.30
CA LEU A 76 -3.08 -2.83 2.25
C LEU A 76 -3.44 -4.20 2.88
N THR A 77 -3.39 -5.28 2.10
CA THR A 77 -3.63 -6.64 2.59
C THR A 77 -2.57 -7.03 3.61
N ARG A 78 -1.30 -6.67 3.39
CA ARG A 78 -0.22 -6.87 4.38
C ARG A 78 -0.55 -6.18 5.70
N HIS A 79 -0.99 -4.92 5.68
CA HIS A 79 -1.35 -4.19 6.90
C HIS A 79 -2.48 -4.88 7.67
N VAL A 80 -3.53 -5.31 6.99
CA VAL A 80 -4.65 -6.02 7.64
C VAL A 80 -4.22 -7.41 8.16
N LEU A 81 -3.35 -8.12 7.44
CA LEU A 81 -2.84 -9.41 7.88
C LEU A 81 -1.92 -9.28 9.11
N LEU A 82 -1.13 -8.21 9.18
CA LEU A 82 -0.34 -7.83 10.35
C LEU A 82 -1.23 -7.58 11.57
N ASP A 83 -2.31 -6.82 11.38
CA ASP A 83 -3.24 -6.48 12.47
C ASP A 83 -4.12 -7.66 12.93
N SER A 84 -4.20 -8.73 12.14
CA SER A 84 -5.09 -9.86 12.43
C SER A 84 -4.63 -10.76 13.60
N ASN A 85 -3.46 -10.49 14.21
CA ASN A 85 -2.89 -11.26 15.33
C ASN A 85 -2.92 -12.79 15.13
N ASN A 86 -2.85 -13.25 13.88
CA ASN A 86 -2.96 -14.66 13.52
C ASN A 86 -1.60 -15.26 13.14
N TRP A 87 -0.52 -14.65 13.65
CA TRP A 87 0.83 -15.07 13.35
C TRP A 87 1.27 -16.14 14.33
N PHE A 88 1.98 -17.13 13.83
CA PHE A 88 2.48 -18.24 14.61
C PHE A 88 3.99 -18.15 14.68
N MET A 89 4.55 -18.08 15.88
CA MET A 89 5.97 -18.28 16.11
C MET A 89 6.24 -19.77 16.19
N THR A 90 7.24 -20.25 15.46
CA THR A 90 7.78 -21.59 15.65
C THR A 90 9.14 -21.44 16.31
N ASP A 91 9.31 -22.01 17.51
CA ASP A 91 10.62 -22.03 18.16
C ASP A 91 11.56 -22.93 17.34
N PRO A 92 12.70 -22.40 16.84
CA PRO A 92 13.62 -23.15 15.99
C PRO A 92 14.30 -24.33 16.71
N ASN A 93 14.35 -24.32 18.04
CA ASN A 93 15.00 -25.36 18.83
C ASN A 93 14.04 -26.47 19.25
N THR A 94 12.79 -26.12 19.55
CA THR A 94 11.79 -27.08 20.06
C THR A 94 10.75 -27.49 19.01
N GLY A 95 10.65 -26.75 17.90
CA GLY A 95 9.62 -26.93 16.88
C GLY A 95 8.20 -26.59 17.36
N LYS A 96 8.07 -25.99 18.54
CA LYS A 96 6.77 -25.68 19.15
C LYS A 96 6.18 -24.43 18.51
N VAL A 97 4.92 -24.52 18.10
CA VAL A 97 4.17 -23.41 17.51
C VAL A 97 3.40 -22.68 18.59
N VAL A 98 3.67 -21.40 18.80
CA VAL A 98 2.97 -20.50 19.73
C VAL A 98 2.29 -19.39 18.94
N LYS A 99 1.03 -19.09 19.29
CA LYS A 99 0.27 -18.01 18.65
C LYS A 99 0.74 -16.66 19.19
N PHE A 100 1.09 -15.75 18.29
CA PHE A 100 1.52 -14.39 18.61
C PHE A 100 0.31 -13.45 18.65
N HIS A 101 0.07 -12.86 19.81
CA HIS A 101 -0.96 -11.88 20.14
C HIS A 101 -0.33 -10.49 20.31
N PHE A 102 -0.27 -9.66 19.27
CA PHE A 102 0.40 -8.34 19.35
C PHE A 102 -0.18 -7.41 20.46
N ASP A 103 -1.37 -7.73 20.97
CA ASP A 103 -2.02 -7.00 22.07
C ASP A 103 -1.54 -7.44 23.48
N ASP A 104 -0.92 -8.62 23.60
CA ASP A 104 -0.43 -9.14 24.87
C ASP A 104 1.00 -8.64 25.12
N CYS A 105 1.15 -7.80 26.14
CA CYS A 105 2.45 -7.22 26.53
C CYS A 105 3.42 -8.25 27.14
N ALA A 106 3.01 -9.51 27.29
CA ALA A 106 3.79 -10.55 27.95
C ALA A 106 3.43 -11.92 27.37
N TYR A 107 4.44 -12.65 26.90
CA TYR A 107 4.29 -14.04 26.50
C TYR A 107 5.12 -14.91 27.41
N GLU A 108 4.51 -15.98 27.91
CA GLU A 108 5.22 -16.98 28.69
C GLU A 108 5.88 -17.96 27.72
N VAL A 109 7.09 -17.62 27.28
CA VAL A 109 7.90 -18.53 26.46
C VAL A 109 8.52 -19.59 27.37
N GLU A 110 8.43 -20.86 26.97
CA GLU A 110 9.07 -21.96 27.69
C GLU A 110 10.60 -21.75 27.65
N LYS A 111 11.26 -21.79 28.82
CA LYS A 111 12.67 -21.39 29.00
C LYS A 111 13.60 -21.99 27.95
N VAL A 112 14.14 -21.16 27.06
CA VAL A 112 15.30 -21.54 26.24
C VAL A 112 16.56 -21.35 27.10
N ARG A 113 17.36 -22.41 27.30
CA ARG A 113 18.68 -22.30 27.94
C ARG A 113 19.65 -21.59 26.99
N GLY A 114 19.77 -20.28 27.11
CA GLY A 114 20.82 -19.49 26.45
C GLY A 114 22.15 -19.57 27.22
N VAL A 115 23.27 -19.60 26.49
CA VAL A 115 24.62 -19.41 27.04
C VAL A 115 24.87 -17.92 27.23
N THR A 116 25.33 -17.55 28.41
CA THR A 116 25.33 -16.21 29.03
C THR A 116 26.38 -15.22 28.51
N ASP A 117 26.73 -15.23 27.23
CA ASP A 117 27.89 -14.45 26.76
C ASP A 117 27.56 -13.34 25.74
N GLY A 118 26.31 -12.83 25.68
CA GLY A 118 26.03 -11.75 24.71
C GLY A 118 24.82 -10.84 24.88
N CYS A 119 23.77 -11.20 25.61
CA CYS A 119 22.59 -10.33 25.83
C CYS A 119 22.30 -10.18 27.33
N PRO A 120 22.23 -8.95 27.88
CA PRO A 120 21.94 -8.75 29.31
C PRO A 120 20.53 -9.15 29.75
N ASP A 121 19.59 -9.30 28.81
CA ASP A 121 18.16 -9.50 29.12
C ASP A 121 17.67 -10.95 28.95
N VAL A 122 18.58 -11.93 29.01
CA VAL A 122 18.17 -13.35 29.00
C VAL A 122 17.84 -13.83 30.41
N GLY A 123 16.65 -13.41 30.88
CA GLY A 123 15.85 -14.13 31.85
C GLY A 123 15.88 -13.61 33.28
N VAL A 124 14.73 -13.10 33.76
CA VAL A 124 13.89 -13.70 34.81
C VAL A 124 12.47 -13.09 34.70
N GLY A 125 11.44 -13.92 34.50
CA GLY A 125 10.03 -13.48 34.43
C GLY A 125 9.41 -13.62 33.02
N PRO A 126 8.07 -13.45 32.86
CA PRO A 126 7.47 -13.40 31.54
C PRO A 126 8.20 -12.33 30.73
N LEU A 127 8.78 -12.71 29.60
CA LEU A 127 9.51 -11.77 28.77
C LEU A 127 8.47 -10.80 28.21
N PHE A 128 8.57 -9.53 28.60
CA PHE A 128 7.83 -8.48 27.95
C PHE A 128 8.36 -8.44 26.52
N VAL A 129 7.52 -8.83 25.56
CA VAL A 129 7.85 -8.71 24.15
C VAL A 129 7.74 -7.23 23.83
N THR A 130 8.84 -6.53 24.04
CA THR A 130 9.09 -5.23 23.44
C THR A 130 9.33 -5.45 21.94
N GLU A 131 9.11 -4.44 21.09
CA GLU A 131 9.43 -4.52 19.65
C GLU A 131 10.89 -4.98 19.42
N GLU A 132 11.78 -4.70 20.37
CA GLU A 132 13.19 -5.08 20.39
C GLU A 132 13.43 -6.58 20.66
N ASN A 133 12.50 -7.28 21.30
CA ASN A 133 12.61 -8.71 21.67
C ASN A 133 11.82 -9.65 20.74
N ALA A 134 11.10 -9.10 19.74
CA ALA A 134 10.39 -9.87 18.73
C ALA A 134 11.31 -10.44 17.62
N LEU A 135 12.64 -10.43 17.82
CA LEU A 135 13.70 -10.85 16.89
C LEU A 135 13.72 -12.36 16.53
N GLY A 136 12.65 -13.10 16.83
CA GLY A 136 12.52 -14.53 16.53
C GLY A 136 11.23 -14.91 15.80
N VAL A 137 10.38 -13.93 15.44
CA VAL A 137 9.21 -14.20 14.60
C VAL A 137 9.72 -14.33 13.17
N ASP A 138 9.72 -15.55 12.63
CA ASP A 138 10.07 -15.80 11.23
C ASP A 138 8.90 -15.33 10.34
N ALA A 139 8.74 -14.01 10.26
CA ALA A 139 7.94 -13.38 9.24
C ALA A 139 8.86 -13.28 8.01
N PRO A 140 8.56 -13.91 6.86
CA PRO A 140 9.42 -13.90 5.66
C PRO A 140 9.71 -12.50 5.07
N MET A 141 9.19 -11.48 5.73
CA MET A 141 9.07 -10.10 5.35
C MET A 141 9.87 -9.16 6.24
N TYR A 142 10.32 -9.62 7.41
CA TYR A 142 11.26 -8.93 8.28
C TYR A 142 12.49 -9.82 8.44
N ASN A 143 13.64 -9.19 8.48
CA ASN A 143 14.86 -9.86 8.89
C ASN A 143 14.85 -10.05 10.42
N PRO A 144 15.67 -10.96 10.95
CA PRO A 144 15.78 -11.16 12.40
C PRO A 144 16.28 -9.94 13.18
N ASP A 145 16.71 -8.87 12.51
CA ASP A 145 17.14 -7.59 13.10
C ASP A 145 16.01 -6.54 13.14
N GLY A 146 14.79 -6.90 12.73
CA GLY A 146 13.64 -5.99 12.62
C GLY A 146 13.63 -5.13 11.35
N SER A 147 14.67 -5.20 10.51
CA SER A 147 14.67 -4.52 9.21
C SER A 147 13.75 -5.21 8.21
N TYR A 148 13.31 -4.51 7.16
CA TYR A 148 12.51 -5.14 6.11
C TYR A 148 13.36 -6.16 5.34
N SER A 149 12.83 -7.38 5.17
CA SER A 149 13.45 -8.35 4.27
C SER A 149 13.41 -7.82 2.83
N VAL A 150 14.29 -8.35 1.99
CA VAL A 150 14.34 -8.01 0.57
C VAL A 150 12.96 -8.18 -0.09
N TYR A 151 12.21 -9.23 0.28
CA TYR A 151 10.85 -9.45 -0.19
C TYR A 151 9.87 -8.39 0.32
N GLY A 152 10.05 -7.96 1.57
CA GLY A 152 9.29 -6.87 2.17
C GLY A 152 9.44 -5.58 1.37
N ILE A 153 10.67 -5.15 1.10
CA ILE A 153 10.98 -3.93 0.34
C ILE A 153 10.45 -3.99 -1.10
N TRP A 154 10.67 -5.11 -1.79
CA TRP A 154 10.20 -5.29 -3.16
C TRP A 154 8.67 -5.28 -3.27
N LEU A 155 7.99 -5.95 -2.34
CA LEU A 155 6.53 -6.00 -2.36
C LEU A 155 5.91 -4.66 -1.96
N THR A 156 6.41 -3.99 -0.91
CA THR A 156 5.75 -2.78 -0.39
C THR A 156 6.11 -1.52 -1.15
N LEU A 157 7.38 -1.29 -1.46
CA LEU A 157 7.78 -0.08 -2.17
C LEU A 157 7.55 -0.25 -3.65
N PHE A 158 8.16 -1.25 -4.28
CA PHE A 158 8.12 -1.33 -5.74
C PHE A 158 6.73 -1.69 -6.25
N ALA A 159 6.03 -2.67 -5.66
CA ALA A 159 4.71 -3.04 -6.18
C ALA A 159 3.66 -1.94 -5.98
N THR A 160 3.69 -1.21 -4.87
CA THR A 160 2.76 -0.11 -4.59
C THR A 160 3.01 1.08 -5.50
N TRP A 161 4.25 1.54 -5.62
CA TRP A 161 4.60 2.65 -6.52
C TRP A 161 4.35 2.29 -7.99
N ALA A 162 4.73 1.07 -8.40
CA ALA A 162 4.41 0.57 -9.74
C ALA A 162 2.89 0.47 -9.95
N GLY A 163 2.14 0.04 -8.95
CA GLY A 163 0.68 -0.01 -8.97
C GLY A 163 0.06 1.37 -9.19
N PHE A 164 0.47 2.38 -8.43
CA PHE A 164 0.01 3.76 -8.63
C PHE A 164 0.35 4.28 -10.04
N ILE A 165 1.58 4.10 -10.50
CA ILE A 165 2.00 4.52 -11.84
C ILE A 165 1.17 3.81 -12.92
N LEU A 166 0.96 2.50 -12.80
CA LEU A 166 0.12 1.72 -13.72
C LEU A 166 -1.33 2.18 -13.70
N MET A 167 -1.86 2.59 -12.54
CA MET A 167 -3.21 3.14 -12.44
C MET A 167 -3.32 4.45 -13.21
N PHE A 168 -2.37 5.38 -13.02
CA PHE A 168 -2.32 6.64 -13.76
C PHE A 168 -2.21 6.42 -15.27
N VAL A 169 -1.30 5.52 -15.68
CA VAL A 169 -1.12 5.16 -17.10
C VAL A 169 -2.41 4.52 -17.67
N GLY A 170 -3.05 3.62 -16.91
CA GLY A 170 -4.31 2.98 -17.31
C GLY A 170 -5.45 3.98 -17.51
N ILE A 171 -5.61 4.94 -16.59
CA ILE A 171 -6.63 6.00 -16.68
C ILE A 171 -6.32 6.98 -17.81
N ALA A 172 -5.07 7.42 -17.96
CA ALA A 172 -4.65 8.32 -19.03
C ALA A 172 -4.85 7.66 -20.41
N TRP A 173 -4.56 6.37 -20.51
CA TRP A 173 -4.81 5.58 -21.72
C TRP A 173 -6.31 5.44 -21.97
N TYR A 174 -7.10 5.08 -20.97
CA TYR A 174 -8.56 4.92 -21.09
C TYR A 174 -9.25 6.21 -21.58
N THR A 175 -8.82 7.37 -21.08
CA THR A 175 -9.39 8.68 -21.40
C THR A 175 -8.87 9.30 -22.69
N ASP A 176 -7.90 8.64 -23.35
CA ASP A 176 -7.13 9.18 -24.47
C ASP A 176 -6.52 10.57 -24.15
N LEU A 177 -6.13 10.78 -22.89
CA LEU A 177 -5.58 12.03 -22.37
C LEU A 177 -4.39 12.54 -23.20
N PRO A 178 -3.41 11.72 -23.62
CA PRO A 178 -2.27 12.20 -24.39
C PRO A 178 -2.67 12.84 -25.71
N ARG A 179 -3.72 12.33 -26.36
CA ARG A 179 -4.23 12.90 -27.62
C ARG A 179 -4.90 14.24 -27.40
N LYS A 180 -5.69 14.36 -26.33
CA LYS A 180 -6.36 15.61 -25.97
C LYS A 180 -5.36 16.69 -25.57
N LEU A 181 -4.35 16.34 -24.77
CA LEU A 181 -3.27 17.25 -24.40
C LEU A 181 -2.46 17.70 -25.62
N ALA A 182 -2.16 16.78 -26.55
CA ALA A 182 -1.47 17.15 -27.79
C ALA A 182 -2.32 18.09 -28.67
N GLN A 183 -3.63 17.90 -28.72
CA GLN A 183 -4.56 18.80 -29.44
C GLN A 183 -4.59 20.19 -28.81
N GLN A 184 -4.78 20.29 -27.49
CA GLN A 184 -4.78 21.58 -26.78
C GLN A 184 -3.43 22.30 -26.87
N CYS A 185 -2.32 21.56 -26.78
CA CYS A 185 -0.98 22.11 -26.95
C CYS A 185 -0.81 22.71 -28.36
N ARG A 186 -1.31 22.04 -29.40
CA ARG A 186 -1.31 22.59 -30.77
C ARG A 186 -2.20 23.82 -30.92
N GLU A 187 -3.34 23.89 -30.24
CA GLU A 187 -4.21 25.06 -30.26
C GLU A 187 -3.54 26.28 -29.61
N ILE A 188 -2.88 26.08 -28.47
CA ILE A 188 -2.23 27.17 -27.70
C ILE A 188 -0.93 27.63 -28.36
N PHE A 189 -0.08 26.70 -28.83
CA PHE A 189 1.24 27.03 -29.37
C PHE A 189 1.28 27.11 -30.91
N GLY A 190 0.28 26.55 -31.59
CA GLY A 190 0.18 26.54 -33.05
C GLY A 190 -0.64 27.69 -33.63
N SER A 191 -1.39 28.43 -32.81
CA SER A 191 -1.98 29.71 -33.21
C SER A 191 -0.90 30.79 -33.23
N SER A 192 0.00 30.69 -34.21
CA SER A 192 0.74 31.87 -34.65
C SER A 192 -0.30 32.93 -35.04
N PRO A 193 -0.18 34.18 -34.57
CA PRO A 193 -1.11 35.22 -34.93
C PRO A 193 -1.07 35.34 -36.45
N THR A 194 -2.14 34.87 -37.11
CA THR A 194 -2.43 35.28 -38.47
C THR A 194 -2.40 36.80 -38.43
N ARG A 195 -1.40 37.36 -39.12
CA ARG A 195 -1.32 38.79 -39.43
C ARG A 195 -2.62 39.15 -40.15
N ASP A 196 -3.63 39.57 -39.39
CA ASP A 196 -4.76 40.36 -39.87
C ASP A 196 -4.29 41.80 -40.11
N SER A 197 -3.22 41.94 -40.88
CA SER A 197 -2.72 43.22 -41.38
C SER A 197 -2.69 43.10 -42.89
N GLU A 198 -3.38 44.02 -43.55
CA GLU A 198 -3.51 44.19 -45.00
C GLU A 198 -4.65 43.43 -45.70
N ARG A 199 -5.89 43.74 -45.33
CA ARG A 199 -6.87 44.04 -46.39
C ARG A 199 -6.82 45.54 -46.66
N PRO A 200 -6.21 46.00 -47.77
CA PRO A 200 -6.37 47.38 -48.19
C PRO A 200 -7.85 47.58 -48.55
N LEU A 201 -8.43 48.61 -47.95
CA LEU A 201 -9.70 49.20 -48.33
C LEU A 201 -9.54 49.79 -49.75
N LEU A 202 -9.75 48.97 -50.78
CA LEU A 202 -10.19 49.45 -52.09
C LEU A 202 -11.72 49.55 -51.97
N GLY A 203 -12.35 50.71 -51.87
CA GLY A 203 -12.06 51.96 -52.57
C GLY A 203 -13.01 52.05 -53.76
N ASN A 204 -14.18 52.64 -53.52
CA ASN A 204 -15.21 53.21 -54.43
C ASN A 204 -15.62 52.46 -55.70
#